data_AF-A0A6M3KTL3-F1
#
_entry.id   AF-A0A6M3KTL3-F1
#
_cell.length_a   1.000
_cell.length_b   1.000
_cell.length_c   1.000
_cell.angle_alpha   90.00
_cell.angle_beta   90.00
_cell.angle_gamma   90.00
#
_symmetry.space_group_name_H-M   'P 1'
#
loop_
_entity.id
_entity.type
_entity.pdbx_description
1 polymer ?
#
loop_
_entity_poly.entity_id
_entity_poly.type
_entity_poly.pdbx_seq_one_letter_code
_entity_poly.pdbx_strand_id
1 'polypeptide(L)'
;MSYERPQSPLDGVHWVEDFISNDSVADAAIGQQRWELVTIGNASTITNLTATDGGAIHIVTAATADGDGEVLRSFTDGLVLNGGAGGFSFRAKLVDQIASNNFRIGLDDSVTATSPTVGIWVDCDGGVISLQVDSADGGDLSIAASGVSTLTSGTTMVVATWHTFRVEWSGSNSVGGPRFVELFIDGEAAGSSLCLIDDDEEVEIKIAHWQDSGGALAVELDLDFFEFWQWIDRE
;
A
#
# COMPACT_ATOMS: atom_id res chain seq x y z
N MET A 1 8.63 18.74 -6.85
CA MET A 1 9.27 19.41 -5.69
C MET A 1 9.23 18.39 -4.58
N SER A 2 10.36 17.87 -4.08
CA SER A 2 10.33 16.98 -2.91
C SER A 2 10.18 17.85 -1.66
N TYR A 3 8.99 17.87 -1.07
CA TYR A 3 8.80 18.49 0.24
C TYR A 3 9.54 17.65 1.29
N GLU A 4 10.30 18.30 2.17
CA GLU A 4 10.81 17.61 3.36
C GLU A 4 9.62 17.12 4.18
N ARG A 5 9.65 15.83 4.58
CA ARG A 5 8.60 15.19 5.39
C ARG A 5 8.29 16.03 6.63
N PRO A 6 7.06 16.01 7.18
CA PRO A 6 6.76 16.67 8.45
C PRO A 6 7.78 16.27 9.54
N GLN A 7 8.45 17.25 10.15
CA GLN A 7 9.48 17.00 11.18
C GLN A 7 8.92 17.16 12.60
N SER A 8 7.68 17.62 12.73
CA SER A 8 7.00 17.80 14.01
C SER A 8 5.48 17.66 13.86
N PRO A 9 4.75 17.38 14.96
CA PRO A 9 3.29 17.35 14.95
C PRO A 9 2.62 18.67 14.53
N LEU A 10 3.37 19.78 14.55
CA LEU A 10 2.87 21.09 14.09
C LEU A 10 2.96 21.24 12.56
N ASP A 11 3.76 20.41 11.90
CA ASP A 11 3.93 20.43 10.45
C ASP A 11 3.00 19.41 9.77
N GLY A 12 2.64 18.34 10.48
CA GLY A 12 1.91 17.22 9.91
C GLY A 12 2.04 15.94 10.71
N VAL A 13 1.55 14.85 10.11
CA VAL A 13 1.78 13.48 10.55
C VAL A 13 2.91 12.90 9.72
N HIS A 14 3.84 12.21 10.37
CA HIS A 14 4.84 11.35 9.74
C HIS A 14 4.88 10.03 10.48
N TRP A 15 4.63 8.95 9.75
CA TRP A 15 4.48 7.61 10.27
C TRP A 15 5.40 6.68 9.47
N VAL A 16 6.17 5.85 10.15
CA VAL A 16 7.18 4.99 9.53
C VAL A 16 7.13 3.60 10.16
N GLU A 17 7.12 2.59 9.31
CA GLU A 17 7.42 1.21 9.65
C GLU A 17 8.62 0.78 8.82
N ASP A 18 9.70 0.36 9.50
CA ASP A 18 10.90 -0.15 8.85
C ASP A 18 10.96 -1.68 8.84
N PHE A 19 10.14 -2.40 9.61
CA PHE A 19 10.19 -3.86 9.80
C PHE A 19 11.56 -4.44 10.24
N ILE A 20 12.61 -3.62 10.30
CA ILE A 20 14.00 -3.96 10.67
C ILE A 20 14.09 -4.23 12.17
N SER A 21 13.44 -3.39 12.98
CA SER A 21 13.55 -3.48 14.44
C SER A 21 12.56 -4.48 15.06
N ASN A 22 12.03 -5.39 14.26
CA ASN A 22 10.92 -6.24 14.66
C ASN A 22 11.43 -7.48 15.41
N ASP A 23 11.40 -7.41 16.75
CA ASP A 23 11.95 -8.45 17.64
C ASP A 23 11.15 -9.78 17.62
N SER A 24 9.90 -9.77 17.11
CA SER A 24 9.11 -11.00 16.90
C SER A 24 7.91 -10.80 15.97
N VAL A 25 7.50 -11.85 15.26
CA VAL A 25 6.22 -11.94 14.51
C VAL A 25 5.17 -12.72 15.34
N ALA A 26 5.32 -12.76 16.67
CA ALA A 26 4.46 -13.57 17.53
C ALA A 26 3.21 -12.78 17.98
N ASP A 27 2.05 -13.26 17.55
CA ASP A 27 0.69 -12.96 18.00
C ASP A 27 0.38 -11.47 18.32
N ALA A 28 -0.20 -10.79 17.33
CA ALA A 28 -1.01 -9.58 17.40
C ALA A 28 -0.32 -8.20 17.36
N ALA A 29 0.97 -8.12 17.01
CA ALA A 29 1.62 -6.84 16.70
C ALA A 29 2.89 -7.07 15.87
N ILE A 30 2.82 -6.87 14.55
CA ILE A 30 4.02 -6.85 13.69
C ILE A 30 4.60 -5.43 13.72
N GLY A 31 5.92 -5.29 13.79
CA GLY A 31 6.61 -4.04 13.55
C GLY A 31 6.56 -3.04 14.71
N GLN A 32 7.23 -1.90 14.53
CA GLN A 32 7.23 -0.81 15.51
C GLN A 32 5.83 -0.25 15.75
N GLN A 33 5.01 -0.26 14.69
CA GLN A 33 3.69 0.34 14.68
C GLN A 33 2.59 -0.62 15.12
N ARG A 34 2.96 -1.86 15.50
CA ARG A 34 2.08 -2.90 16.00
C ARG A 34 0.92 -3.19 15.04
N TRP A 35 1.21 -3.61 13.83
CA TRP A 35 0.18 -3.97 12.87
C TRP A 35 -0.70 -5.11 13.38
N GLU A 36 -2.02 -4.96 13.23
CA GLU A 36 -3.01 -6.01 13.43
C GLU A 36 -3.04 -6.93 12.20
N LEU A 37 -3.23 -8.22 12.46
CA LEU A 37 -3.28 -9.28 11.46
C LEU A 37 -4.73 -9.72 11.26
N VAL A 38 -5.18 -9.69 10.01
CA VAL A 38 -6.50 -10.17 9.61
C VAL A 38 -6.34 -11.14 8.45
N THR A 39 -6.67 -12.40 8.70
CA THR A 39 -6.63 -13.45 7.67
C THR A 39 -7.71 -13.26 6.62
N ILE A 40 -7.33 -13.40 5.35
CA ILE A 40 -8.26 -13.54 4.22
C ILE A 40 -8.34 -15.04 3.87
N GLY A 41 -9.50 -15.66 4.02
CA GLY A 41 -9.66 -17.09 3.76
C GLY A 41 -8.93 -17.95 4.80
N ASN A 42 -7.77 -18.50 4.44
CA ASN A 42 -6.92 -19.30 5.32
C ASN A 42 -5.61 -18.58 5.72
N ALA A 43 -5.10 -18.91 6.91
CA ALA A 43 -4.00 -18.19 7.53
C ALA A 43 -2.69 -18.29 6.72
N SER A 44 -2.14 -17.12 6.39
CA SER A 44 -0.82 -17.00 5.77
C SER A 44 0.29 -17.23 6.78
N THR A 45 1.50 -17.50 6.29
CA THR A 45 2.72 -17.50 7.10
C THR A 45 3.44 -16.18 6.92
N ILE A 46 3.82 -15.54 8.03
CA ILE A 46 4.59 -14.30 8.02
C ILE A 46 5.88 -14.49 8.78
N THR A 47 6.98 -14.07 8.18
CA THR A 47 8.32 -14.18 8.78
C THR A 47 9.13 -12.91 8.56
N ASN A 48 10.12 -12.66 9.43
CA ASN A 48 11.08 -11.57 9.23
C ASN A 48 12.31 -12.09 8.47
N LEU A 49 12.68 -11.41 7.39
CA LEU A 49 13.94 -11.63 6.70
C LEU A 49 15.05 -10.85 7.43
N THR A 50 15.71 -11.52 8.37
CA THR A 50 16.69 -10.89 9.29
C THR A 50 18.13 -10.86 8.78
N ALA A 51 18.45 -11.45 7.62
CA ALA A 51 19.83 -11.84 7.33
C ALA A 51 20.43 -11.40 5.98
N THR A 52 19.72 -10.67 5.09
CA THR A 52 20.35 -10.34 3.79
C THR A 52 20.02 -8.96 3.20
N ASP A 53 18.89 -8.34 3.54
CA ASP A 53 18.46 -7.09 2.87
C ASP A 53 18.18 -5.89 3.81
N GLY A 54 18.53 -5.97 5.09
CA GLY A 54 18.32 -4.87 6.04
C GLY A 54 17.11 -5.01 6.95
N GLY A 55 16.18 -5.92 6.65
CA GLY A 55 14.98 -6.21 7.44
C GLY A 55 13.74 -6.01 6.57
N ALA A 56 12.99 -7.07 6.34
CA ALA A 56 11.75 -7.05 5.56
C ALA A 56 10.79 -8.08 6.14
N ILE A 57 9.48 -7.83 6.01
CA ILE A 57 8.49 -8.88 6.24
C ILE A 57 8.34 -9.71 4.96
N HIS A 58 8.21 -11.01 5.14
CA HIS A 58 7.95 -11.99 4.11
C HIS A 58 6.60 -12.63 4.40
N ILE A 59 5.65 -12.47 3.48
CA ILE A 59 4.28 -12.97 3.57
C ILE A 59 4.12 -14.10 2.55
N VAL A 60 3.65 -15.25 3.01
CA VAL A 60 3.42 -16.47 2.22
C VAL A 60 1.98 -16.91 2.40
N THR A 61 1.19 -16.93 1.33
CA THR A 61 -0.21 -17.36 1.42
C THR A 61 -0.34 -18.84 1.81
N ALA A 62 -1.51 -19.23 2.32
CA ALA A 62 -1.75 -20.58 2.87
C ALA A 62 -1.66 -21.73 1.85
N ALA A 63 -1.59 -21.44 0.54
CA ALA A 63 -1.57 -22.43 -0.54
C ALA A 63 -2.75 -23.42 -0.54
N THR A 64 -3.88 -23.09 0.08
CA THR A 64 -4.99 -24.02 0.30
C THR A 64 -6.19 -23.79 -0.60
N ALA A 65 -6.51 -22.54 -0.92
CA ALA A 65 -7.67 -22.14 -1.68
C ALA A 65 -7.44 -20.79 -2.39
N ASP A 66 -8.26 -20.56 -3.40
CA ASP A 66 -8.34 -19.26 -4.06
C ASP A 66 -8.84 -18.20 -3.06
N GLY A 67 -8.21 -17.02 -3.05
CA GLY A 67 -8.52 -15.94 -2.13
C GLY A 67 -7.84 -16.04 -0.76
N ASP A 68 -6.95 -17.02 -0.54
CA ASP A 68 -6.12 -17.05 0.67
C ASP A 68 -5.14 -15.87 0.70
N GLY A 69 -4.99 -15.27 1.88
CA GLY A 69 -4.15 -14.09 2.04
C GLY A 69 -4.14 -13.55 3.47
N GLU A 70 -3.59 -12.35 3.59
CA GLU A 70 -3.47 -11.64 4.86
C GLU A 70 -3.60 -10.13 4.63
N VAL A 71 -4.20 -9.46 5.61
CA VAL A 71 -4.15 -8.01 5.75
C VAL A 71 -3.35 -7.66 7.00
N LEU A 72 -2.34 -6.81 6.83
CA LEU A 72 -1.73 -6.06 7.91
C LEU A 72 -2.39 -4.68 7.92
N ARG A 73 -2.98 -4.30 9.04
CA ARG A 73 -3.66 -3.02 9.22
C ARG A 73 -3.16 -2.28 10.45
N SER A 74 -3.07 -0.95 10.39
CA SER A 74 -2.55 -0.16 11.52
C SER A 74 -3.62 0.04 12.60
N PHE A 75 -3.28 0.13 13.88
CA PHE A 75 -4.27 0.47 14.94
C PHE A 75 -4.98 1.84 14.79
N THR A 76 -4.67 2.60 13.74
CA THR A 76 -5.24 3.92 13.50
C THR A 76 -6.47 3.78 12.61
N ASP A 77 -7.59 3.39 13.21
CA ASP A 77 -8.90 3.56 12.55
C ASP A 77 -9.21 5.06 12.42
N GLY A 78 -9.78 5.47 11.28
CA GLY A 78 -10.32 6.81 11.10
C GLY A 78 -9.31 7.87 10.66
N LEU A 79 -8.31 7.52 9.84
CA LEU A 79 -7.48 8.54 9.18
C LEU A 79 -8.33 9.29 8.16
N VAL A 80 -8.29 10.62 8.20
CA VAL A 80 -8.96 11.48 7.22
C VAL A 80 -7.91 12.19 6.37
N LEU A 81 -8.11 12.17 5.05
CA LEU A 81 -7.25 12.87 4.10
C LEU A 81 -7.75 14.30 3.93
N ASN A 82 -6.94 15.28 4.31
CA ASN A 82 -7.26 16.69 4.07
C ASN A 82 -6.68 17.17 2.73
N GLY A 83 -7.08 18.38 2.31
CA GLY A 83 -6.55 19.05 1.12
C GLY A 83 -5.08 19.50 1.22
N GLY A 84 -4.45 19.28 2.38
CA GLY A 84 -3.02 19.40 2.55
C GLY A 84 -2.27 18.39 1.68
N ALA A 85 -1.01 18.70 1.38
CA ALA A 85 -0.18 17.73 0.68
C ALA A 85 0.03 16.48 1.54
N GLY A 86 0.38 15.37 0.91
CA GLY A 86 0.75 14.15 1.62
C GLY A 86 1.19 13.06 0.67
N GLY A 87 1.31 11.85 1.20
CA GLY A 87 1.69 10.69 0.42
C GLY A 87 1.99 9.48 1.28
N PHE A 88 2.25 8.36 0.60
CA PHE A 88 2.86 7.19 1.20
C PHE A 88 3.91 6.58 0.27
N SER A 89 4.82 5.81 0.83
CA SER A 89 5.85 5.11 0.09
C SER A 89 6.12 3.77 0.73
N PHE A 90 6.38 2.78 -0.11
CA PHE A 90 6.75 1.46 0.33
C PHE A 90 7.67 0.83 -0.70
N ARG A 91 8.31 -0.28 -0.33
CA ARG A 91 9.13 -1.04 -1.27
C ARG A 91 8.78 -2.52 -1.17
N ALA A 92 8.45 -3.10 -2.31
CA ALA A 92 7.88 -4.44 -2.41
C ALA A 92 8.59 -5.28 -3.47
N LYS A 93 8.53 -6.60 -3.32
CA LYS A 93 9.05 -7.58 -4.27
C LYS A 93 8.14 -8.81 -4.31
N LEU A 94 7.67 -9.16 -5.50
CA LEU A 94 7.06 -10.47 -5.76
C LEU A 94 8.18 -11.50 -5.83
N VAL A 95 8.20 -12.49 -4.94
CA VAL A 95 9.40 -13.31 -4.72
C VAL A 95 9.56 -14.40 -5.79
N ASP A 96 8.48 -15.12 -6.08
CA ASP A 96 8.52 -16.38 -6.81
C ASP A 96 7.71 -16.38 -8.12
N GLN A 97 6.58 -15.68 -8.15
CA GLN A 97 5.69 -15.63 -9.31
C GLN A 97 4.88 -14.35 -9.46
N ILE A 98 4.42 -14.12 -10.69
CA ILE A 98 3.58 -12.97 -11.10
C ILE A 98 2.09 -13.34 -11.08
N ALA A 99 1.74 -14.44 -11.74
CA ALA A 99 0.34 -14.81 -11.91
C ALA A 99 -0.30 -15.09 -10.55
N SER A 100 -1.50 -14.53 -10.32
CA SER A 100 -2.24 -14.63 -9.07
C SER A 100 -1.50 -14.11 -7.84
N ASN A 101 -0.40 -13.37 -7.97
CA ASN A 101 0.29 -12.76 -6.81
C ASN A 101 -0.17 -11.30 -6.69
N ASN A 102 -1.15 -11.09 -5.81
CA ASN A 102 -1.87 -9.82 -5.75
C ASN A 102 -1.61 -9.10 -4.45
N PHE A 103 -1.51 -7.78 -4.53
CA PHE A 103 -1.47 -6.95 -3.33
C PHE A 103 -2.22 -5.65 -3.51
N ARG A 104 -2.59 -5.09 -2.36
CA ARG A 104 -3.14 -3.76 -2.21
C ARG A 104 -2.42 -3.07 -1.07
N ILE A 105 -1.75 -1.96 -1.36
CA ILE A 105 -0.93 -1.27 -0.36
C ILE A 105 -1.19 0.22 -0.44
N GLY A 106 -1.59 0.83 0.68
CA GLY A 106 -1.92 2.24 0.75
C GLY A 106 -2.85 2.56 1.91
N LEU A 107 -3.85 3.40 1.63
CA LEU A 107 -4.85 3.89 2.57
C LEU A 107 -6.24 3.48 2.05
N ASP A 108 -6.97 2.62 2.76
CA ASP A 108 -8.30 2.19 2.32
C ASP A 108 -9.22 1.74 3.47
N ASP A 109 -10.51 1.54 3.18
CA ASP A 109 -11.56 1.18 4.15
C ASP A 109 -11.89 -0.34 4.22
N SER A 110 -11.31 -1.18 3.34
CA SER A 110 -11.62 -2.62 3.30
C SER A 110 -10.64 -3.47 4.10
N VAL A 111 -11.15 -4.49 4.80
CA VAL A 111 -10.31 -5.48 5.52
C VAL A 111 -10.36 -6.86 4.84
N THR A 112 -10.93 -6.94 3.64
CA THR A 112 -11.09 -8.20 2.91
C THR A 112 -10.59 -8.08 1.47
N ALA A 113 -10.56 -9.20 0.74
CA ALA A 113 -10.22 -9.21 -0.68
C ALA A 113 -11.16 -8.37 -1.56
N THR A 114 -12.35 -7.97 -1.06
CA THR A 114 -13.24 -7.10 -1.83
C THR A 114 -12.60 -5.73 -2.05
N SER A 115 -12.91 -5.11 -3.19
CA SER A 115 -12.53 -3.73 -3.48
C SER A 115 -12.96 -2.81 -2.34
N PRO A 116 -12.13 -1.85 -1.92
CA PRO A 116 -12.51 -0.80 -1.00
C PRO A 116 -13.60 0.07 -1.61
N THR A 117 -14.33 0.77 -0.73
CA THR A 117 -15.28 1.82 -1.14
C THR A 117 -14.59 3.19 -1.16
N VAL A 118 -13.58 3.35 -0.31
CA VAL A 118 -12.85 4.61 -0.12
C VAL A 118 -11.36 4.32 -0.02
N GLY A 119 -10.54 5.13 -0.70
CA GLY A 119 -9.11 5.14 -0.44
C GLY A 119 -8.21 5.55 -1.59
N ILE A 120 -6.92 5.57 -1.28
CA ILE A 120 -5.82 5.74 -2.24
C ILE A 120 -4.84 4.59 -2.02
N TRP A 121 -4.67 3.75 -3.03
CA TRP A 121 -3.75 2.62 -2.93
C TRP A 121 -3.08 2.27 -4.25
N VAL A 122 -1.99 1.52 -4.14
CA VAL A 122 -1.38 0.81 -5.25
C VAL A 122 -1.95 -0.60 -5.28
N ASP A 123 -2.52 -0.97 -6.41
CA ASP A 123 -3.09 -2.29 -6.65
C ASP A 123 -2.18 -3.06 -7.62
N CYS A 124 -1.94 -4.32 -7.30
CA CYS A 124 -1.22 -5.28 -8.12
C CYS A 124 -2.14 -6.46 -8.40
N ASP A 125 -2.57 -6.59 -9.66
CA ASP A 125 -3.36 -7.70 -10.16
C ASP A 125 -2.50 -8.53 -11.11
N GLY A 126 -2.07 -9.71 -10.67
CA GLY A 126 -1.19 -10.59 -11.40
C GLY A 126 0.09 -9.88 -11.86
N GLY A 127 0.69 -9.07 -10.98
CA GLY A 127 1.87 -8.24 -11.24
C GLY A 127 1.61 -6.95 -12.01
N VAL A 128 0.42 -6.72 -12.57
CA VAL A 128 0.09 -5.46 -13.27
C VAL A 128 -0.24 -4.39 -12.24
N ILE A 129 0.48 -3.27 -12.28
CA ILE A 129 0.32 -2.19 -11.30
C ILE A 129 -0.72 -1.17 -11.77
N SER A 130 -1.56 -0.72 -10.83
CA SER A 130 -2.43 0.44 -11.00
C SER A 130 -2.45 1.32 -9.74
N LEU A 131 -2.70 2.61 -9.94
CA LEU A 131 -3.12 3.54 -8.89
C LEU A 131 -4.65 3.50 -8.83
N GLN A 132 -5.20 3.35 -7.63
CA GLN A 132 -6.64 3.43 -7.38
C GLN A 132 -6.91 4.63 -6.47
N VAL A 133 -7.98 5.35 -6.78
CA VAL A 133 -8.43 6.53 -6.05
C VAL A 133 -9.96 6.50 -6.05
N ASP A 134 -10.52 6.00 -4.96
CA ASP A 134 -11.96 5.72 -4.83
C ASP A 134 -12.55 6.52 -3.68
N SER A 135 -13.81 6.93 -3.86
CA SER A 135 -14.59 7.71 -2.89
C SER A 135 -15.98 7.09 -2.77
N ALA A 136 -16.54 7.11 -1.57
CA ALA A 136 -17.87 6.61 -1.25
C ALA A 136 -18.98 7.39 -1.98
N ASP A 137 -18.73 8.66 -2.30
CA ASP A 137 -19.63 9.49 -3.10
C ASP A 137 -19.57 9.18 -4.61
N GLY A 138 -18.71 8.24 -5.00
CA GLY A 138 -18.51 7.76 -6.34
C GLY A 138 -17.45 8.55 -7.10
N GLY A 139 -16.84 7.91 -8.09
CA GLY A 139 -15.75 8.49 -8.85
C GLY A 139 -14.50 7.63 -8.89
N ASP A 140 -14.65 6.32 -8.71
CA ASP A 140 -13.59 5.32 -8.75
C ASP A 140 -12.73 5.49 -10.00
N LEU A 141 -11.44 5.74 -9.79
CA LEU A 141 -10.48 5.94 -10.86
C LEU A 141 -9.32 4.96 -10.71
N SER A 142 -9.38 3.92 -11.54
CA SER A 142 -8.24 3.03 -11.79
C SER A 142 -7.36 3.59 -12.91
N ILE A 143 -6.11 3.90 -12.57
CA ILE A 143 -5.09 4.35 -13.51
C ILE A 143 -3.99 3.30 -13.56
N ALA A 144 -3.96 2.52 -14.65
CA ALA A 144 -2.86 1.59 -14.90
C ALA A 144 -1.52 2.34 -14.93
N ALA A 145 -0.52 1.80 -14.25
CA ALA A 145 0.85 2.29 -14.35
C ALA A 145 1.30 2.22 -15.82
N SER A 146 2.08 3.21 -16.26
CA SER A 146 2.59 3.25 -17.63
C SER A 146 3.94 3.94 -17.73
N GLY A 147 4.75 3.49 -18.69
CA GLY A 147 6.00 4.17 -19.05
C GLY A 147 7.18 3.95 -18.10
N VAL A 148 7.06 3.07 -17.11
CA VAL A 148 8.11 2.81 -16.11
C VAL A 148 9.17 1.85 -16.66
N SER A 149 10.41 2.31 -16.81
CA SER A 149 11.45 1.55 -17.53
C SER A 149 11.91 0.27 -16.83
N THR A 150 11.73 0.19 -15.51
CA THR A 150 12.09 -0.97 -14.68
C THR A 150 11.04 -2.08 -14.67
N LEU A 151 9.83 -1.81 -15.20
CA LEU A 151 8.74 -2.78 -15.29
C LEU A 151 8.72 -3.48 -16.65
N THR A 152 8.23 -4.71 -16.67
CA THR A 152 7.93 -5.42 -17.92
C THR A 152 6.82 -4.68 -18.66
N SER A 153 7.09 -4.31 -19.91
CA SER A 153 6.17 -3.53 -20.76
C SER A 153 5.73 -2.19 -20.16
N GLY A 154 6.45 -1.67 -19.15
CA GLY A 154 6.12 -0.41 -18.50
C GLY A 154 5.02 -0.47 -17.44
N THR A 155 4.47 -1.66 -17.14
CA THR A 155 3.28 -1.81 -16.28
C THR A 155 3.38 -2.95 -15.26
N THR A 156 4.16 -3.99 -15.56
CA THR A 156 4.15 -5.25 -14.80
C THR A 156 5.43 -5.44 -13.99
N MET A 157 5.30 -5.80 -12.72
CA MET A 157 6.43 -6.10 -11.82
C MET A 157 7.33 -7.20 -12.37
N VAL A 158 8.59 -7.17 -11.95
CA VAL A 158 9.58 -8.20 -12.26
C VAL A 158 9.77 -9.07 -11.01
N VAL A 159 9.64 -10.39 -11.17
CA VAL A 159 9.87 -11.35 -10.07
C VAL A 159 11.27 -11.19 -9.50
N ALA A 160 11.39 -11.40 -8.19
CA ALA A 160 12.64 -11.31 -7.44
C ALA A 160 13.35 -9.94 -7.59
N THR A 161 12.62 -8.90 -7.97
CA THR A 161 13.13 -7.53 -8.10
C THR A 161 12.38 -6.60 -7.15
N TRP A 162 13.14 -5.86 -6.36
CA TRP A 162 12.60 -4.83 -5.49
C TRP A 162 12.20 -3.59 -6.30
N HIS A 163 10.98 -3.11 -6.09
CA HIS A 163 10.48 -1.85 -6.63
C HIS A 163 10.05 -0.91 -5.50
N THR A 164 10.38 0.37 -5.63
CA THR A 164 9.95 1.41 -4.69
C THR A 164 8.76 2.15 -5.27
N PHE A 165 7.66 2.14 -4.53
CA PHE A 165 6.43 2.84 -4.87
C PHE A 165 6.34 4.10 -4.02
N ARG A 166 5.89 5.18 -4.63
CA ARG A 166 5.59 6.43 -3.93
C ARG A 166 4.32 7.02 -4.52
N VAL A 167 3.32 7.23 -3.68
CA VAL A 167 2.13 7.98 -4.02
C VAL A 167 2.20 9.33 -3.33
N GLU A 168 1.95 10.40 -4.06
CA GLU A 168 1.90 11.77 -3.54
C GLU A 168 0.55 12.39 -3.88
N TRP A 169 -0.01 13.17 -2.96
CA TRP A 169 -1.18 13.99 -3.25
C TRP A 169 -0.97 15.46 -2.91
N SER A 170 -1.72 16.30 -3.59
CA SER A 170 -1.65 17.76 -3.41
C SER A 170 -2.94 18.48 -3.81
N GLY A 171 -3.09 19.67 -3.24
CA GLY A 171 -4.20 20.58 -3.48
C GLY A 171 -5.50 20.09 -2.86
N SER A 172 -6.40 21.03 -2.57
CA SER A 172 -7.70 20.74 -2.00
C SER A 172 -8.76 20.66 -3.10
N ASN A 173 -9.61 19.64 -3.05
CA ASN A 173 -10.80 19.56 -3.89
C ASN A 173 -11.94 20.42 -3.27
N SER A 174 -13.14 20.40 -3.85
CA SER A 174 -14.26 21.21 -3.37
C SER A 174 -14.92 20.69 -2.08
N VAL A 175 -14.53 19.50 -1.62
CA VAL A 175 -15.09 18.79 -0.46
C VAL A 175 -14.03 18.56 0.62
N GLY A 176 -12.95 19.34 0.61
CA GLY A 176 -11.98 19.38 1.71
C GLY A 176 -10.83 18.37 1.65
N GLY A 177 -10.95 17.31 0.85
CA GLY A 177 -9.89 16.30 0.67
C GLY A 177 -8.91 16.61 -0.47
N PRO A 178 -8.00 15.66 -0.80
CA PRO A 178 -6.98 15.85 -1.83
C PRO A 178 -7.57 16.03 -3.23
N ARG A 179 -6.87 16.77 -4.11
CA ARG A 179 -7.31 17.00 -5.49
C ARG A 179 -6.56 16.20 -6.54
N PHE A 180 -5.24 16.11 -6.41
CA PHE A 180 -4.39 15.41 -7.37
C PHE A 180 -3.63 14.32 -6.64
N VAL A 181 -3.54 13.14 -7.26
CA VAL A 181 -2.79 11.99 -6.75
C VAL A 181 -1.89 11.49 -7.87
N GLU A 182 -0.61 11.27 -7.56
CA GLU A 182 0.40 10.82 -8.51
C GLU A 182 1.12 9.59 -7.97
N LEU A 183 1.29 8.58 -8.83
CA LEU A 183 2.07 7.38 -8.56
C LEU A 183 3.44 7.50 -9.22
N PHE A 184 4.47 7.19 -8.45
CA PHE A 184 5.84 7.00 -8.90
C PHE A 184 6.31 5.57 -8.59
N ILE A 185 7.02 4.96 -9.52
CA ILE A 185 7.64 3.65 -9.37
C ILE A 185 9.11 3.79 -9.74
N ASP A 186 10.01 3.42 -8.83
CA ASP A 186 11.47 3.57 -8.96
C ASP A 186 11.90 5.01 -9.30
N GLY A 187 11.11 6.00 -8.85
CA GLY A 187 11.33 7.42 -9.11
C GLY A 187 10.80 7.93 -10.44
N GLU A 188 10.24 7.07 -11.29
CA GLU A 188 9.58 7.43 -12.55
C GLU A 188 8.09 7.66 -12.34
N ALA A 189 7.52 8.71 -12.93
CA ALA A 189 6.08 8.94 -12.89
C ALA A 189 5.34 7.85 -13.68
N ALA A 190 4.39 7.19 -13.03
CA ALA A 190 3.72 6.00 -13.56
C ALA A 190 2.22 6.24 -13.84
N GLY A 191 1.58 7.18 -13.14
CA GLY A 191 0.17 7.50 -13.32
C GLY A 191 -0.27 8.68 -12.46
N SER A 192 -1.39 9.31 -12.82
CA SER A 192 -1.98 10.40 -12.06
C SER A 192 -3.50 10.38 -12.15
N SER A 193 -4.18 10.73 -11.07
CA SER A 193 -5.64 10.80 -10.99
C SER A 193 -6.11 12.09 -10.33
N LEU A 194 -7.36 12.46 -10.61
CA LEU A 194 -8.10 13.38 -9.75
C LEU A 194 -8.61 12.60 -8.54
N CYS A 195 -8.61 13.25 -7.39
CA CYS A 195 -9.15 12.69 -6.16
C CYS A 195 -10.42 13.44 -5.75
N LEU A 196 -11.43 12.65 -5.43
CA LEU A 196 -12.75 13.11 -5.00
C LEU A 196 -13.05 12.74 -3.55
N ILE A 197 -12.09 12.12 -2.85
CA ILE A 197 -12.19 11.84 -1.42
C ILE A 197 -12.45 13.14 -0.67
N ASP A 198 -13.43 13.14 0.22
CA ASP A 198 -13.81 14.28 1.03
C ASP A 198 -13.07 14.30 2.39
N ASP A 199 -13.39 15.29 3.23
CA ASP A 199 -12.79 15.46 4.55
C ASP A 199 -13.58 14.77 5.68
N ASP A 200 -14.54 13.91 5.36
CA ASP A 200 -15.24 13.04 6.31
C ASP A 200 -15.17 11.54 5.97
N GLU A 201 -14.57 11.19 4.84
CA GLU A 201 -14.20 9.84 4.46
C GLU A 201 -13.00 9.33 5.27
N GLU A 202 -13.22 8.18 5.93
CA GLU A 202 -12.24 7.54 6.79
C GLU A 202 -11.53 6.39 6.08
N VAL A 203 -10.20 6.41 6.16
CA VAL A 203 -9.31 5.37 5.63
C VAL A 203 -8.39 4.84 6.73
N GLU A 204 -7.65 3.79 6.41
CA GLU A 204 -6.65 3.20 7.29
C GLU A 204 -5.42 2.76 6.50
N ILE A 205 -4.24 2.86 7.10
CA ILE A 205 -2.99 2.32 6.53
C ILE A 205 -3.06 0.80 6.46
N LYS A 206 -2.94 0.24 5.25
CA LYS A 206 -3.13 -1.18 4.97
C LYS A 206 -2.14 -1.77 3.98
N ILE A 207 -1.87 -3.05 4.21
CA ILE A 207 -1.12 -3.95 3.34
C ILE A 207 -1.95 -5.24 3.24
N ALA A 208 -2.61 -5.45 2.11
CA ALA A 208 -3.26 -6.72 1.81
C ALA A 208 -2.45 -7.48 0.76
N HIS A 209 -2.28 -8.78 0.97
CA HIS A 209 -1.65 -9.70 0.02
C HIS A 209 -2.50 -10.95 -0.08
N TRP A 210 -2.81 -11.38 -1.30
CA TRP A 210 -3.64 -12.57 -1.52
C TRP A 210 -3.34 -13.23 -2.85
N GLN A 211 -3.92 -14.40 -3.04
CA GLN A 211 -3.88 -15.11 -4.32
C GLN A 211 -5.24 -15.19 -5.01
N ASP A 212 -5.29 -14.88 -6.30
CA ASP A 212 -6.48 -15.09 -7.14
C ASP A 212 -6.57 -16.50 -7.70
N SER A 213 -7.75 -16.81 -8.27
CA SER A 213 -8.12 -18.13 -8.77
C SER A 213 -7.03 -18.77 -9.63
N GLY A 214 -6.39 -19.84 -9.15
CA GLY A 214 -5.27 -20.41 -9.91
C GLY A 214 -4.39 -21.48 -9.28
N GLY A 215 -4.37 -21.74 -7.96
CA GLY A 215 -3.49 -22.82 -7.50
C GLY A 215 -3.42 -23.10 -6.00
N ALA A 216 -3.28 -24.39 -5.69
CA ALA A 216 -2.83 -24.91 -4.40
C ALA A 216 -1.34 -24.59 -4.11
N LEU A 217 -0.83 -23.47 -4.62
CA LEU A 217 0.55 -23.02 -4.47
C LEU A 217 0.52 -21.73 -3.66
N ALA A 218 1.52 -21.55 -2.79
CA ALA A 218 1.70 -20.28 -2.12
C ALA A 218 2.19 -19.24 -3.13
N VAL A 219 1.83 -17.98 -2.91
CA VAL A 219 2.47 -16.81 -3.50
C VAL A 219 3.18 -16.05 -2.40
N GLU A 220 4.25 -15.36 -2.78
CA GLU A 220 5.15 -14.72 -1.81
C GLU A 220 5.33 -13.24 -2.12
N LEU A 221 5.23 -12.41 -1.07
CA LEU A 221 5.47 -10.97 -1.09
C LEU A 221 6.46 -10.59 -0.01
N ASP A 222 7.53 -9.90 -0.40
CA ASP A 222 8.43 -9.23 0.53
C ASP A 222 8.14 -7.73 0.58
N LEU A 223 8.16 -7.15 1.78
CA LEU A 223 8.01 -5.72 2.04
C LEU A 223 9.11 -5.20 2.97
N ASP A 224 9.86 -4.21 2.49
CA ASP A 224 11.02 -3.62 3.18
C ASP A 224 10.58 -2.54 4.17
N PHE A 225 9.74 -1.59 3.74
CA PHE A 225 9.23 -0.52 4.62
C PHE A 225 7.86 -0.02 4.16
N PHE A 226 7.19 0.72 5.05
CA PHE A 226 6.07 1.60 4.72
C PHE A 226 6.24 2.95 5.40
N GLU A 227 6.03 4.03 4.67
CA GLU A 227 6.10 5.40 5.13
C GLU A 227 4.81 6.13 4.74
N PHE A 228 4.19 6.86 5.67
CA PHE A 228 3.06 7.75 5.42
C PHE A 228 3.39 9.15 5.93
N TRP A 229 2.96 10.17 5.19
CA TRP A 229 3.04 11.56 5.63
C TRP A 229 1.86 12.38 5.13
N GLN A 230 1.45 13.35 5.93
CA GLN A 230 0.45 14.35 5.56
C GLN A 230 0.78 15.65 6.26
N TRP A 231 0.86 16.74 5.51
CA TRP A 231 1.06 18.07 6.09
C TRP A 231 -0.28 18.60 6.62
N ILE A 232 -0.22 19.40 7.69
CA ILE A 232 -1.37 20.22 8.09
C ILE A 232 -1.57 21.28 7.01
N ASP A 233 -2.81 21.43 6.51
CA ASP A 233 -3.14 22.53 5.63
C ASP A 233 -2.96 23.86 6.39
N ARG A 234 -1.94 24.63 6.00
CA ARG A 234 -1.67 25.95 6.56
C ARG A 234 -2.24 26.97 5.60
N GLU A 235 -3.44 27.47 5.92
CA GLU A 235 -4.04 28.65 5.28
C GLU A 235 -3.08 29.87 5.27
#